data_AF-A8Y1C3-F1
#
_entry.id   AF-A8Y1C3-F1
#
_cell.length_a   1.000
_cell.length_b   1.000
_cell.length_c   1.000
_cell.angle_alpha   90.00
_cell.angle_beta   90.00
_cell.angle_gamma   90.00
#
_symmetry.space_group_name_H-M   'P 1'
#
loop_
_entity.id
_entity.type
_entity.pdbx_description
1 polymer ?
#
loop_
_entity_poly.entity_id
_entity_poly.type
_entity_poly.pdbx_seq_one_letter_code
_entity_poly.pdbx_strand_id
1 'polypeptide(L)'
;MNRYLKLLFAIIFTACILAYSNLFQFHGYCSYVNSEKQIFENSTSPEFPKNLKLRDKTLENSLEICRGDNLKECIPPLMKYKQLYRTSRPNNLVACVIEKTFSTFLTAIMCFLHDQKAFRESNRTLESDIYGERLCKDKNEFTELKKIEKWQKMSIFAVVRNPVDRFVSGFTDKCLREKVWRKYKSRCASCRTNLTCFVDKMYDRMMKFAKNPYKGIDFDDSHFFPQSWRCEFSSHLVKYQILQLDGPNFTDQILGLLEERGVESDGIQFINASLHYRTPHSTQDSVERATVEETVLNSPYLLRKILQMYYFDFLLFGYRLPDIPVV
;
A
#
# COMPACT_ATOMS: atom_id res chain seq x y z
N MET A 1 51.27 1.53 -5.28
CA MET A 1 50.17 1.36 -6.26
C MET A 1 50.49 2.19 -7.50
N ASN A 2 50.75 1.53 -8.62
CA ASN A 2 51.46 2.05 -9.79
C ASN A 2 50.69 3.18 -10.50
N ARG A 3 51.35 4.28 -10.92
CA ARG A 3 50.72 5.44 -11.60
C ARG A 3 49.98 5.01 -12.88
N TYR A 4 50.47 3.96 -13.54
CA TYR A 4 49.84 3.34 -14.70
C TYR A 4 48.48 2.68 -14.39
N LEU A 5 48.30 2.13 -13.18
CA LEU A 5 47.04 1.48 -12.78
C LEU A 5 45.92 2.51 -12.52
N LYS A 6 46.27 3.70 -12.03
CA LYS A 6 45.31 4.82 -11.87
C LYS A 6 44.88 5.40 -13.22
N LEU A 7 45.81 5.50 -14.18
CA LEU A 7 45.49 5.97 -15.53
C LEU A 7 44.61 4.95 -16.27
N LEU A 8 44.89 3.65 -16.13
CA LEU A 8 44.08 2.58 -16.70
C LEU A 8 42.64 2.59 -16.13
N PHE A 9 42.49 2.78 -14.82
CA PHE A 9 41.17 2.89 -14.18
C PHE A 9 40.40 4.12 -14.65
N ALA A 10 41.06 5.27 -14.80
CA ALA A 10 40.40 6.49 -15.28
C ALA A 10 39.91 6.36 -16.73
N ILE A 11 40.70 5.71 -17.60
CA ILE A 11 40.36 5.47 -19.01
C ILE A 11 39.21 4.44 -19.11
N ILE A 12 39.23 3.36 -18.33
CA ILE A 12 38.15 2.36 -18.30
C ILE A 12 36.86 3.00 -17.77
N PHE A 13 36.94 3.82 -16.71
CA PHE A 13 35.77 4.46 -16.12
C PHE A 13 35.13 5.51 -17.05
N THR A 14 35.94 6.29 -17.78
CA THR A 14 35.43 7.25 -18.79
C THR A 14 34.88 6.54 -20.03
N ALA A 15 35.52 5.45 -20.49
CA ALA A 15 34.98 4.63 -21.58
C ALA A 15 33.66 3.94 -21.21
N CYS A 16 33.51 3.48 -19.96
CA CYS A 16 32.25 2.91 -19.46
C CYS A 16 31.14 3.96 -19.36
N ILE A 17 31.43 5.20 -18.94
CA ILE A 17 30.43 6.28 -18.89
C ILE A 17 29.97 6.67 -20.30
N LEU A 18 30.90 6.76 -21.26
CA LEU A 18 30.58 7.06 -22.67
C LEU A 18 29.84 5.91 -23.35
N ALA A 19 30.13 4.66 -23.01
CA ALA A 19 29.37 3.49 -23.48
C ALA A 19 27.97 3.44 -22.86
N TYR A 20 27.82 3.82 -21.58
CA TYR A 20 26.53 3.84 -20.87
C TYR A 20 25.63 4.97 -21.38
N SER A 21 26.19 6.14 -21.69
CA SER A 21 25.45 7.26 -22.30
C SER A 21 25.01 6.97 -23.74
N ASN A 22 25.77 6.18 -24.49
CA ASN A 22 25.41 5.78 -25.85
C ASN A 22 24.44 4.58 -25.90
N LEU A 23 24.39 3.72 -24.86
CA LEU A 23 23.40 2.62 -24.78
C LEU A 23 22.00 3.10 -24.37
N PHE A 24 21.88 4.19 -23.61
CA PHE A 24 20.58 4.72 -23.17
C PHE A 24 19.85 5.61 -24.19
N GLN A 25 20.47 5.87 -25.34
CA GLN A 25 19.84 6.62 -26.43
C GLN A 25 19.12 5.74 -27.47
N PHE A 26 19.08 4.41 -27.28
CA PHE A 26 18.44 3.46 -28.21
C PHE A 26 17.68 2.32 -27.52
N HIS A 27 16.75 2.63 -26.61
CA HIS A 27 15.53 1.83 -26.40
C HIS A 27 14.49 2.65 -25.62
N GLY A 28 14.10 3.78 -26.21
CA GLY A 28 13.02 4.63 -25.73
C GLY A 28 11.68 4.10 -26.23
N TYR A 29 10.99 3.39 -25.35
CA TYR A 29 9.58 3.59 -24.99
C TYR A 29 8.89 4.78 -25.72
N CYS A 30 8.45 4.56 -26.95
CA CYS A 30 7.55 5.44 -27.71
C CYS A 30 6.89 4.61 -28.81
N SER A 31 6.00 3.69 -28.42
CA SER A 31 5.14 2.95 -29.34
C SER A 31 3.80 2.71 -28.67
N TYR A 32 3.08 3.79 -28.37
CA TYR A 32 1.64 3.75 -28.10
C TYR A 32 0.95 5.10 -28.41
N VAL A 33 1.42 5.81 -29.45
CA VAL A 33 0.83 7.10 -29.90
C VAL A 33 0.49 7.07 -31.41
N ASN A 34 0.57 5.92 -32.08
CA ASN A 34 0.41 5.83 -33.54
C ASN A 34 -0.92 5.21 -34.04
N SER A 35 -1.94 5.03 -33.21
CA SER A 35 -3.25 4.52 -33.69
C SER A 35 -4.36 5.57 -33.83
N GLU A 36 -4.16 6.83 -33.42
CA GLU A 36 -5.19 7.89 -33.58
C GLU A 36 -4.93 8.83 -34.76
N LYS A 37 -3.84 8.64 -35.50
CA LYS A 37 -3.41 9.56 -36.56
C LYS A 37 -4.03 9.30 -37.95
N GLN A 38 -5.00 8.39 -38.06
CA GLN A 38 -5.55 7.98 -39.36
C GLN A 38 -7.04 8.33 -39.58
N ILE A 39 -7.66 9.12 -38.69
CA ILE A 39 -9.10 9.46 -38.80
C ILE A 39 -9.36 10.98 -38.90
N PHE A 40 -8.34 11.84 -38.79
CA PHE A 40 -8.51 13.30 -38.79
C PHE A 40 -7.72 14.02 -39.91
N GLU A 41 -7.70 13.46 -41.12
CA GLU A 41 -7.37 14.20 -42.34
C GLU A 41 -8.64 14.37 -43.18
N ASN A 42 -9.54 15.24 -42.74
CA ASN A 42 -10.51 15.95 -43.58
C ASN A 42 -11.38 16.87 -42.71
N SER A 43 -10.88 18.07 -42.39
CA SER A 43 -11.72 19.26 -42.30
C SER A 43 -10.87 20.51 -42.13
N THR A 44 -11.23 21.49 -42.94
CA THR A 44 -10.73 22.87 -43.02
C THR A 44 -10.56 23.56 -41.67
N SER A 45 -9.43 24.28 -41.56
CA SER A 45 -9.09 25.34 -40.60
C SER A 45 -10.29 26.09 -40.02
N PRO A 46 -10.30 26.29 -38.68
CA PRO A 46 -10.42 27.64 -38.16
C PRO A 46 -9.34 27.99 -37.13
N GLU A 47 -9.08 29.28 -37.04
CA GLU A 47 -8.05 29.97 -36.24
C GLU A 47 -7.77 29.38 -34.85
N PHE A 48 -6.49 29.22 -34.52
CA PHE A 48 -6.01 28.92 -33.18
C PHE A 48 -6.33 30.07 -32.21
N PRO A 49 -7.15 29.88 -31.16
CA PRO A 49 -7.16 30.80 -30.05
C PRO A 49 -5.89 30.58 -29.23
N LYS A 50 -5.01 31.58 -29.21
CA LYS A 50 -3.93 31.71 -28.23
C LYS A 50 -4.56 31.86 -26.84
N ASN A 51 -4.87 30.75 -26.15
CA ASN A 51 -5.03 30.69 -24.69
C ASN A 51 -5.22 29.24 -24.23
N LEU A 52 -4.11 28.50 -24.07
CA LEU A 52 -4.11 27.29 -23.23
C LEU A 52 -3.45 27.62 -21.89
N LYS A 53 -4.22 28.26 -21.02
CA LYS A 53 -3.97 28.29 -19.57
C LYS A 53 -5.29 28.55 -18.85
N LEU A 54 -6.14 27.53 -18.80
CA LEU A 54 -7.15 27.45 -17.76
C LEU A 54 -6.61 26.51 -16.67
N ARG A 55 -5.81 27.07 -15.77
CA ARG A 55 -5.59 26.45 -14.47
C ARG A 55 -6.94 26.60 -13.77
N ASP A 56 -7.67 25.50 -13.62
CA ASP A 56 -8.95 25.52 -12.95
C ASP A 56 -8.74 26.08 -11.54
N LYS A 57 -9.36 27.24 -11.26
CA LYS A 57 -9.18 27.96 -9.98
C LYS A 57 -9.91 27.26 -8.82
N THR A 58 -10.54 26.12 -9.09
CA THR A 58 -11.44 25.39 -8.20
C THR A 58 -10.80 24.19 -7.48
N LEU A 59 -9.52 23.89 -7.74
CA LEU A 59 -8.82 22.75 -7.13
C LEU A 59 -7.48 23.19 -6.55
N GLU A 60 -7.22 22.84 -5.30
CA GLU A 60 -5.90 23.01 -4.69
C GLU A 60 -4.98 21.86 -5.14
N ASN A 61 -3.74 22.21 -5.50
CA ASN A 61 -2.75 21.21 -5.90
C ASN A 61 -2.27 20.40 -4.69
N SER A 62 -2.78 19.17 -4.57
CA SER A 62 -2.45 18.27 -3.46
C SER A 62 -0.96 17.94 -3.34
N LEU A 63 -0.17 18.08 -4.42
CA LEU A 63 1.28 17.91 -4.38
C LEU A 63 2.01 18.97 -3.53
N GLU A 64 1.37 20.09 -3.20
CA GLU A 64 1.98 21.16 -2.40
C GLU A 64 1.69 21.04 -0.90
N ILE A 65 0.79 20.14 -0.49
CA ILE A 65 0.33 20.02 0.92
C ILE A 65 1.49 19.71 1.88
N CYS A 66 2.46 18.91 1.44
CA CYS A 66 3.59 18.48 2.28
C CYS A 66 4.94 18.95 1.71
N ARG A 67 4.99 20.17 1.18
CA ARG A 67 6.21 20.81 0.66
C ARG A 67 6.58 22.05 1.47
N GLY A 68 7.86 22.39 1.48
CA GLY A 68 8.38 23.58 2.17
C GLY A 68 7.99 23.60 3.65
N ASP A 69 7.47 24.74 4.11
CA ASP A 69 7.07 24.93 5.50
C ASP A 69 5.88 24.07 5.92
N ASN A 70 5.06 23.59 4.97
CA ASN A 70 3.90 22.74 5.25
C ASN A 70 4.32 21.29 5.57
N LEU A 71 5.56 20.90 5.29
CA LEU A 71 6.08 19.56 5.61
C LEU A 71 5.91 19.20 7.09
N LYS A 72 6.02 20.18 7.99
CA LYS A 72 5.86 19.99 9.44
C LYS A 72 4.44 19.63 9.87
N GLU A 73 3.47 19.82 8.98
CA GLU A 73 2.05 19.47 9.19
C GLU A 73 1.71 18.09 8.64
N CYS A 74 2.68 17.40 8.05
CA CYS A 74 2.47 16.08 7.48
C CYS A 74 3.13 15.01 8.33
N ILE A 75 2.46 13.87 8.42
CA ILE A 75 2.98 12.71 9.12
C ILE A 75 4.23 12.21 8.38
N PRO A 76 5.39 12.09 9.06
CA PRO A 76 6.63 11.70 8.38
C PRO A 76 6.56 10.25 7.87
N PRO A 77 7.25 9.91 6.78
CA PRO A 77 7.25 8.57 6.23
C PRO A 77 8.16 7.62 7.00
N LEU A 78 8.01 6.31 6.75
CA LEU A 78 9.02 5.30 7.10
C LEU A 78 9.43 5.27 8.59
N MET A 79 8.50 5.61 9.49
CA MET A 79 8.74 5.51 10.93
C MET A 79 8.78 4.06 11.39
N LYS A 80 9.59 3.76 12.41
CA LYS A 80 9.61 2.43 13.01
C LYS A 80 8.31 2.15 13.76
N TYR A 81 7.62 1.08 13.38
CA TYR A 81 6.38 0.65 14.01
C TYR A 81 6.31 -0.87 14.21
N LYS A 82 5.16 -1.37 14.70
CA LYS A 82 4.83 -2.79 14.82
C LYS A 82 4.85 -3.49 13.44
N GLN A 83 5.52 -4.64 13.37
CA GLN A 83 5.63 -5.45 12.16
C GLN A 83 4.92 -6.79 12.30
N LEU A 84 4.37 -7.28 11.19
CA LEU A 84 3.69 -8.56 11.11
C LEU A 84 4.16 -9.26 9.83
N TYR A 85 4.93 -10.32 9.98
CA TYR A 85 5.37 -11.15 8.86
C TYR A 85 4.74 -12.53 8.94
N ARG A 86 4.42 -13.07 7.77
CA ARG A 86 4.01 -14.46 7.58
C ARG A 86 4.94 -15.10 6.57
N THR A 87 5.29 -16.36 6.81
CA THR A 87 6.30 -17.05 6.01
C THR A 87 5.76 -18.36 5.45
N SER A 88 6.15 -18.69 4.22
CA SER A 88 6.10 -20.04 3.68
C SER A 88 7.53 -20.44 3.32
N ARG A 89 8.09 -21.41 4.06
CA ARG A 89 9.38 -21.98 3.73
C ARG A 89 9.34 -22.84 2.46
N PRO A 90 8.32 -23.70 2.24
CA PRO A 90 8.21 -24.48 1.01
C PRO A 90 8.29 -23.63 -0.26
N ASN A 91 7.72 -22.42 -0.21
CA ASN A 91 7.66 -21.51 -1.36
C ASN A 91 8.67 -20.35 -1.29
N ASN A 92 9.59 -20.33 -0.32
CA ASN A 92 10.55 -19.23 -0.13
C ASN A 92 9.90 -17.83 -0.10
N LEU A 93 8.71 -17.71 0.51
CA LEU A 93 7.90 -16.49 0.53
C LEU A 93 7.80 -15.87 1.92
N VAL A 94 7.96 -14.55 1.99
CA VAL A 94 7.67 -13.73 3.17
C VAL A 94 6.65 -12.67 2.76
N ALA A 95 5.50 -12.67 3.43
CA ALA A 95 4.53 -11.61 3.31
C ALA A 95 4.62 -10.68 4.52
N CYS A 96 4.73 -9.37 4.30
CA CYS A 96 4.39 -8.41 5.33
C CYS A 96 2.89 -8.14 5.32
N VAL A 97 2.24 -8.33 6.47
CA VAL A 97 0.81 -8.16 6.66
C VAL A 97 0.54 -6.77 7.24
N ILE A 98 -0.11 -5.91 6.44
CA ILE A 98 -0.53 -4.58 6.85
C ILE A 98 -2.04 -4.60 7.12
N GLU A 99 -2.46 -4.28 8.34
CA GLU A 99 -3.88 -4.27 8.70
C GLU A 99 -4.71 -3.38 7.74
N LYS A 100 -5.94 -3.81 7.44
CA LYS A 100 -6.89 -3.19 6.49
C LYS A 100 -6.47 -3.21 5.01
N THR A 101 -5.38 -3.92 4.71
CA THR A 101 -4.86 -4.11 3.37
C THR A 101 -4.78 -5.60 3.07
N PHE A 102 -5.94 -6.23 2.81
CA PHE A 102 -6.02 -7.66 2.52
C PHE A 102 -5.45 -8.57 3.65
N SER A 103 -5.31 -8.05 4.87
CA SER A 103 -4.50 -8.66 5.94
C SER A 103 -4.99 -10.02 6.42
N THR A 104 -6.31 -10.19 6.58
CA THR A 104 -6.91 -11.45 7.04
C THR A 104 -6.66 -12.55 6.00
N PHE A 105 -6.96 -12.23 4.75
CA PHE A 105 -6.84 -13.18 3.65
C PHE A 105 -5.37 -13.50 3.34
N LEU A 106 -4.48 -12.50 3.35
CA LEU A 106 -3.04 -12.70 3.22
C LEU A 106 -2.47 -13.59 4.33
N THR A 107 -2.97 -13.44 5.56
CA THR A 107 -2.59 -14.32 6.67
C THR A 107 -3.02 -15.76 6.42
N ALA A 108 -4.25 -15.96 5.94
CA ALA A 108 -4.78 -17.28 5.62
C ALA A 108 -4.03 -17.93 4.44
N ILE A 109 -3.76 -17.19 3.35
CA ILE A 109 -2.93 -17.65 2.21
C ILE A 109 -1.57 -18.13 2.74
N MET A 110 -0.88 -17.30 3.51
CA MET A 110 0.46 -17.67 3.99
C MET A 110 0.43 -18.83 4.99
N CYS A 111 -0.68 -19.05 5.70
CA CYS A 111 -0.88 -20.23 6.54
C CYS A 111 -1.11 -21.49 5.68
N PHE A 112 -1.94 -21.40 4.65
CA PHE A 112 -2.13 -22.46 3.66
C PHE A 112 -0.81 -22.84 2.98
N LEU A 113 -0.04 -21.86 2.51
CA LEU A 113 1.26 -22.09 1.88
C LEU A 113 2.32 -22.65 2.84
N HIS A 114 2.19 -22.39 4.14
CA HIS A 114 3.10 -22.94 5.13
C HIS A 114 2.91 -24.46 5.30
N ASP A 115 1.66 -24.93 5.31
CA ASP A 115 1.31 -26.35 5.41
C ASP A 115 -0.07 -26.60 4.77
N GLN A 116 -0.05 -26.92 3.46
CA GLN A 116 -1.28 -27.12 2.69
C GLN A 116 -2.09 -28.32 3.19
N LYS A 117 -1.40 -29.38 3.64
CA LYS A 117 -2.04 -30.62 4.11
C LYS A 117 -2.81 -30.34 5.39
N ALA A 118 -2.15 -29.78 6.41
CA ALA A 118 -2.81 -29.47 7.67
C ALA A 118 -3.93 -28.43 7.49
N PHE A 119 -3.76 -27.47 6.57
CA PHE A 119 -4.81 -26.49 6.27
C PHE A 119 -6.06 -27.18 5.70
N ARG A 120 -5.90 -28.05 4.69
CA ARG A 120 -7.03 -28.78 4.08
C ARG A 120 -7.69 -29.75 5.05
N GLU A 121 -6.91 -30.49 5.84
CA GLU A 121 -7.42 -31.43 6.85
C GLU A 121 -8.22 -30.73 7.95
N SER A 122 -7.96 -29.44 8.19
CA SER A 122 -8.70 -28.64 9.17
C SER A 122 -10.08 -28.16 8.69
N ASN A 123 -10.47 -28.47 7.44
CA ASN A 123 -11.72 -28.00 6.81
C ASN A 123 -11.91 -26.48 6.91
N ARG A 124 -10.81 -25.72 6.90
CA ARG A 124 -10.83 -24.25 6.92
C ARG A 124 -10.96 -23.69 5.53
N THR A 125 -11.59 -22.53 5.47
CA THR A 125 -11.63 -21.69 4.26
C THR A 125 -10.71 -20.48 4.47
N LEU A 126 -10.25 -19.85 3.39
CA LEU A 126 -9.37 -18.66 3.47
C LEU A 126 -10.08 -17.46 4.10
N GLU A 127 -11.40 -17.52 4.19
CA GLU A 127 -12.31 -16.50 4.70
C GLU A 127 -12.71 -16.74 6.15
N SER A 128 -12.66 -18.00 6.61
CA SER A 128 -13.10 -18.44 7.94
C SER A 128 -11.99 -18.52 8.99
N ASP A 129 -10.74 -18.13 8.69
CA ASP A 129 -9.65 -18.10 9.68
C ASP A 129 -9.81 -16.92 10.65
N ILE A 130 -10.90 -16.98 11.43
CA ILE A 130 -11.35 -15.98 12.38
C ILE A 130 -10.82 -16.37 13.75
N TYR A 131 -9.80 -15.64 14.20
CA TYR A 131 -9.37 -15.26 15.57
C TYR A 131 -9.51 -16.19 16.81
N GLY A 132 -10.19 -17.33 16.79
CA GLY A 132 -10.35 -18.23 17.94
C GLY A 132 -9.24 -19.29 18.05
N GLU A 133 -8.90 -19.94 16.94
CA GLU A 133 -7.85 -20.97 16.87
C GLU A 133 -7.08 -20.84 15.55
N ARG A 134 -6.12 -19.92 15.49
CA ARG A 134 -5.34 -19.71 14.26
C ARG A 134 -4.37 -20.88 14.07
N LEU A 135 -4.57 -21.67 13.01
CA LEU A 135 -3.82 -22.90 12.72
C LEU A 135 -2.29 -22.70 12.72
N CYS A 136 -1.83 -21.57 12.19
CA CYS A 136 -0.42 -21.22 12.06
C CYS A 136 0.12 -20.27 13.14
N LYS A 137 -0.65 -20.01 14.20
CA LYS A 137 -0.21 -19.16 15.32
C LYS A 137 1.14 -19.66 15.84
N ASP A 138 2.08 -18.73 15.99
CA ASP A 138 3.43 -18.97 16.50
C ASP A 138 4.26 -19.99 15.68
N LYS A 139 3.77 -20.44 14.52
CA LYS A 139 4.47 -21.36 13.60
C LYS A 139 5.13 -20.62 12.44
N ASN A 140 4.36 -19.77 11.75
CA ASN A 140 4.83 -19.03 10.58
C ASN A 140 4.85 -17.51 10.76
N GLU A 141 4.68 -17.04 12.00
CA GLU A 141 4.51 -15.63 12.33
C GLU A 141 5.76 -15.01 12.95
N PHE A 142 6.14 -13.84 12.45
CA PHE A 142 7.30 -13.09 12.93
C PHE A 142 6.98 -11.60 13.07
N THR A 143 7.76 -10.91 13.89
CA THR A 143 7.62 -9.47 14.16
C THR A 143 8.86 -8.66 13.79
N GLU A 144 9.89 -9.31 13.25
CA GLU A 144 11.17 -8.69 12.87
C GLU A 144 11.78 -9.47 11.69
N LEU A 145 12.16 -8.79 10.61
CA LEU A 145 12.79 -9.43 9.44
C LEU A 145 14.09 -10.13 9.80
N LYS A 146 14.89 -9.59 10.71
CA LYS A 146 16.18 -10.19 11.13
C LYS A 146 16.06 -11.65 11.62
N LYS A 147 14.87 -12.06 12.09
CA LYS A 147 14.59 -13.45 12.52
C LYS A 147 14.35 -14.37 11.32
N ILE A 148 13.92 -13.80 10.19
CA ILE A 148 13.66 -14.46 8.92
C ILE A 148 14.86 -14.37 7.98
N GLU A 149 15.63 -13.27 7.95
CA GLU A 149 16.76 -13.05 7.03
C GLU A 149 17.87 -14.11 7.11
N LYS A 150 17.91 -14.87 8.22
CA LYS A 150 18.76 -16.07 8.32
C LYS A 150 18.40 -17.14 7.28
N TRP A 151 17.21 -17.07 6.71
CA TRP A 151 16.70 -17.96 5.69
C TRP A 151 17.03 -17.32 4.34
N GLN A 152 18.19 -17.70 3.78
CA GLN A 152 18.68 -17.14 2.52
C GLN A 152 17.68 -17.37 1.38
N LYS A 153 17.66 -16.45 0.40
CA LYS A 153 16.89 -16.54 -0.86
C LYS A 153 15.36 -16.45 -0.74
N MET A 154 14.85 -16.03 0.42
CA MET A 154 13.43 -15.72 0.53
C MET A 154 13.09 -14.41 -0.16
N SER A 155 11.97 -14.42 -0.84
CA SER A 155 11.44 -13.25 -1.50
C SER A 155 10.32 -12.65 -0.69
N ILE A 156 10.34 -11.32 -0.61
CA ILE A 156 9.54 -10.57 0.33
C ILE A 156 8.56 -9.72 -0.45
N PHE A 157 7.28 -9.76 -0.07
CA PHE A 157 6.25 -8.93 -0.67
C PHE A 157 5.35 -8.31 0.37
N ALA A 158 4.70 -7.22 -0.01
CA ALA A 158 3.68 -6.57 0.79
C ALA A 158 2.53 -6.16 -0.11
N VAL A 159 1.31 -6.32 0.38
CA VAL A 159 0.13 -5.75 -0.25
C VAL A 159 -0.08 -4.36 0.37
N VAL A 160 -0.27 -3.36 -0.49
CA VAL A 160 -0.59 -1.97 -0.14
C VAL A 160 -1.97 -1.62 -0.71
N ARG A 161 -2.63 -0.63 -0.15
CA ARG A 161 -3.97 -0.18 -0.58
C ARG A 161 -4.01 1.33 -0.69
N ASN A 162 -4.82 1.88 -1.58
CA ASN A 162 -5.04 3.32 -1.65
C ASN A 162 -5.32 3.90 -0.24
N PRO A 163 -4.60 4.94 0.21
CA PRO A 163 -4.71 5.41 1.59
C PRO A 163 -6.10 5.90 2.01
N VAL A 164 -6.84 6.58 1.12
CA VAL A 164 -8.23 6.99 1.39
C VAL A 164 -9.11 5.76 1.52
N ASP A 165 -9.03 4.85 0.55
CA ASP A 165 -9.81 3.62 0.49
C ASP A 165 -9.59 2.74 1.75
N ARG A 166 -8.34 2.64 2.21
CA ARG A 166 -7.94 1.97 3.45
C ARG A 166 -8.53 2.64 4.69
N PHE A 167 -8.42 3.96 4.80
CA PHE A 167 -8.98 4.72 5.92
C PHE A 167 -10.50 4.55 6.01
N VAL A 168 -11.21 4.76 4.90
CA VAL A 168 -12.67 4.59 4.79
C VAL A 168 -13.07 3.17 5.19
N SER A 169 -12.31 2.16 4.73
CA SER A 169 -12.55 0.76 5.11
C SER A 169 -12.37 0.52 6.61
N GLY A 170 -11.33 1.08 7.22
CA GLY A 170 -11.08 0.99 8.65
C GLY A 170 -12.22 1.61 9.46
N PHE A 171 -12.61 2.84 9.13
CA PHE A 171 -13.62 3.58 9.88
C PHE A 171 -15.00 2.92 9.75
N THR A 172 -15.39 2.54 8.53
CA THR A 172 -16.67 1.89 8.28
C THR A 172 -16.77 0.54 8.99
N ASP A 173 -15.75 -0.29 8.88
CA ASP A 173 -15.71 -1.62 9.50
C ASP A 173 -15.75 -1.53 11.03
N LYS A 174 -14.81 -0.79 11.63
CA LYS A 174 -14.63 -0.80 13.09
C LYS A 174 -15.60 0.13 13.82
N CYS A 175 -15.82 1.33 13.31
CA CYS A 175 -16.54 2.37 14.04
C CYS A 175 -18.04 2.40 13.72
N LEU A 176 -18.43 2.12 12.48
CA LEU A 176 -19.84 2.16 12.05
C LEU A 176 -20.53 0.80 12.14
N ARG A 177 -19.91 -0.27 11.63
CA ARG A 177 -20.50 -1.62 11.59
C ARG A 177 -20.30 -2.39 12.88
N GLU A 178 -19.05 -2.71 13.23
CA GLU A 178 -18.74 -3.46 14.46
C GLU A 178 -19.03 -2.63 15.72
N LYS A 179 -19.01 -1.29 15.60
CA LYS A 179 -19.22 -0.34 16.71
C LYS A 179 -18.36 -0.71 17.92
N VAL A 180 -17.07 -0.99 17.69
CA VAL A 180 -16.15 -1.51 18.71
C VAL A 180 -16.06 -0.62 19.97
N TRP A 181 -16.38 0.67 19.81
CA TRP A 181 -16.47 1.67 20.87
C TRP A 181 -17.59 1.40 21.89
N ARG A 182 -18.59 0.57 21.57
CA ARG A 182 -19.64 0.17 22.51
C ARG A 182 -19.07 -0.66 23.66
N LYS A 183 -18.21 -1.62 23.33
CA LYS A 183 -17.52 -2.51 24.28
C LYS A 183 -16.28 -1.85 24.89
N TYR A 184 -15.50 -1.12 24.08
CA TYR A 184 -14.26 -0.49 24.52
C TYR A 184 -14.32 1.01 24.23
N LYS A 185 -14.70 1.83 25.22
CA LYS A 185 -15.01 3.27 25.04
C LYS A 185 -13.90 4.10 24.41
N SER A 186 -12.64 3.67 24.56
CA SER A 186 -11.47 4.35 23.97
C SER A 186 -11.31 4.12 22.47
N ARG A 187 -11.85 3.02 21.91
CA ARG A 187 -11.72 2.73 20.47
C ARG A 187 -12.51 3.73 19.63
N CYS A 188 -12.13 3.83 18.36
CA CYS A 188 -12.58 4.90 17.49
C CYS A 188 -12.24 6.28 18.08
N ALA A 189 -11.05 6.41 18.68
CA ALA A 189 -10.53 7.61 19.34
C ALA A 189 -11.50 8.27 20.34
N SER A 190 -12.38 7.48 20.97
CA SER A 190 -13.50 7.95 21.78
C SER A 190 -14.51 8.86 21.04
N CYS A 191 -14.45 8.93 19.72
CA CYS A 191 -15.33 9.73 18.84
C CYS A 191 -16.58 8.97 18.39
N ARG A 192 -16.66 7.66 18.68
CA ARG A 192 -17.76 6.77 18.29
C ARG A 192 -17.90 6.72 16.76
N THR A 193 -18.90 7.41 16.21
CA THR A 193 -19.20 7.49 14.77
C THR A 193 -18.95 8.87 14.17
N ASN A 194 -18.43 9.83 14.95
CA ASN A 194 -18.10 11.16 14.44
C ASN A 194 -16.79 11.12 13.67
N LEU A 195 -16.88 11.27 12.35
CA LEU A 195 -15.76 11.16 11.41
C LEU A 195 -14.73 12.28 11.61
N THR A 196 -15.16 13.54 11.68
CA THR A 196 -14.26 14.69 11.86
C THR A 196 -13.47 14.59 13.15
N CYS A 197 -14.14 14.32 14.28
CA CYS A 197 -13.49 14.07 15.57
C CYS A 197 -12.45 12.96 15.46
N PHE A 198 -12.78 11.86 14.75
CA PHE A 198 -11.89 10.72 14.60
C PHE A 198 -10.64 11.09 13.80
N VAL A 199 -10.79 11.77 12.66
CA VAL A 199 -9.69 12.25 11.82
C VAL A 199 -8.75 13.14 12.62
N ASP A 200 -9.28 14.14 13.33
CA ASP A 200 -8.48 15.09 14.10
C ASP A 200 -7.67 14.39 15.19
N LYS A 201 -8.32 13.52 15.97
CA LYS A 201 -7.63 12.78 17.04
C LYS A 201 -6.61 11.79 16.53
N MET A 202 -6.88 11.12 15.41
CA MET A 202 -5.92 10.19 14.82
C MET A 202 -4.73 10.94 14.22
N TYR A 203 -4.94 12.07 13.56
CA TYR A 203 -3.87 12.96 13.10
C TYR A 203 -2.97 13.41 14.27
N ASP A 204 -3.57 13.94 15.34
CA ASP A 204 -2.83 14.37 16.53
C ASP A 204 -2.05 13.22 17.16
N ARG A 205 -2.64 12.03 17.20
CA ARG A 205 -2.02 10.83 17.75
C ARG A 205 -0.83 10.38 16.90
N MET A 206 -0.93 10.42 15.57
CA MET A 206 0.18 10.15 14.66
C MET A 206 1.31 11.17 14.82
N MET A 207 0.99 12.46 14.92
CA MET A 207 2.00 13.52 15.17
C MET A 207 2.72 13.31 16.51
N LYS A 208 1.99 12.96 17.57
CA LYS A 208 2.56 12.63 18.87
C LYS A 208 3.48 11.42 18.79
N PHE A 209 3.04 10.35 18.13
CA PHE A 209 3.87 9.15 17.93
C PHE A 209 5.13 9.46 17.11
N ALA A 210 5.00 10.26 16.05
CA ALA A 210 6.12 10.66 15.20
C ALA A 210 7.19 11.44 15.97
N LYS A 211 6.77 12.33 16.88
CA LYS A 211 7.67 13.11 17.74
C LYS A 211 8.31 12.27 18.85
N ASN A 212 7.54 11.40 19.50
CA ASN A 212 8.00 10.57 20.59
C ASN A 212 7.35 9.17 20.52
N PRO A 213 7.99 8.21 19.83
CA PRO A 213 7.44 6.87 19.68
C PRO A 213 7.24 6.18 21.03
N TYR A 214 6.01 5.83 21.35
CA TYR A 214 5.66 5.14 22.59
C TYR A 214 5.51 3.63 22.40
N LYS A 215 5.72 2.87 23.48
CA LYS A 215 5.39 1.43 23.55
C LYS A 215 3.89 1.27 23.85
N GLY A 216 3.29 0.18 23.38
CA GLY A 216 1.86 -0.08 23.60
C GLY A 216 1.00 0.52 22.49
N ILE A 217 1.19 0.00 21.28
CA ILE A 217 0.33 0.28 20.12
C ILE A 217 -1.08 -0.17 20.44
N ASP A 218 -2.06 0.73 20.29
CA ASP A 218 -3.44 0.40 20.57
C ASP A 218 -4.18 -0.19 19.35
N PHE A 219 -5.47 -0.44 19.54
CA PHE A 219 -6.33 -0.99 18.51
C PHE A 219 -6.47 -0.03 17.32
N ASP A 220 -6.71 1.25 17.53
CA ASP A 220 -6.94 2.21 16.45
C ASP A 220 -5.63 2.47 15.69
N ASP A 221 -4.50 2.60 16.40
CA ASP A 221 -3.17 2.75 15.82
C ASP A 221 -2.90 1.64 14.80
N SER A 222 -3.19 0.39 15.17
CA SER A 222 -2.95 -0.76 14.31
C SER A 222 -3.73 -0.69 12.99
N HIS A 223 -4.93 -0.11 12.99
CA HIS A 223 -5.80 -0.06 11.81
C HIS A 223 -5.60 1.19 10.96
N PHE A 224 -5.16 2.30 11.55
CA PHE A 224 -5.17 3.60 10.88
C PHE A 224 -3.81 4.25 10.73
N PHE A 225 -2.74 3.82 11.41
CA PHE A 225 -1.42 4.40 11.18
C PHE A 225 -0.93 4.14 9.74
N PRO A 226 -0.03 5.00 9.21
CA PRO A 226 0.46 4.89 7.85
C PRO A 226 1.04 3.50 7.52
N GLN A 227 0.79 3.06 6.30
CA GLN A 227 1.30 1.79 5.77
C GLN A 227 2.82 1.85 5.60
N SER A 228 3.37 3.02 5.28
CA SER A 228 4.82 3.24 5.17
C SER A 228 5.58 3.03 6.48
N TRP A 229 4.90 3.02 7.63
CA TRP A 229 5.53 2.74 8.93
C TRP A 229 5.74 1.23 9.19
N ARG A 230 5.14 0.38 8.35
CA ARG A 230 5.19 -1.08 8.45
C ARG A 230 6.35 -1.67 7.65
N CYS A 231 6.47 -2.98 7.74
CA CYS A 231 7.35 -3.86 6.96
C CYS A 231 8.84 -3.52 7.01
N GLU A 232 9.28 -2.75 8.02
CA GLU A 232 10.64 -2.22 8.09
C GLU A 232 11.05 -1.51 6.79
N PHE A 233 10.09 -0.86 6.11
CA PHE A 233 10.31 -0.22 4.82
C PHE A 233 11.43 0.82 4.86
N SER A 234 11.66 1.46 6.00
CA SER A 234 12.74 2.43 6.19
C SER A 234 14.13 1.91 5.81
N SER A 235 14.36 0.61 5.93
CA SER A 235 15.63 -0.03 5.58
C SER A 235 15.50 -1.16 4.55
N HIS A 236 14.28 -1.60 4.24
CA HIS A 236 14.06 -2.80 3.41
C HIS A 236 13.18 -2.58 2.19
N LEU A 237 12.59 -1.39 1.98
CA LEU A 237 11.59 -1.16 0.92
C LEU A 237 12.02 -1.68 -0.45
N VAL A 238 13.28 -1.45 -0.85
CA VAL A 238 13.82 -1.90 -2.15
C VAL A 238 13.88 -3.42 -2.34
N LYS A 239 13.78 -4.19 -1.26
CA LYS A 239 13.74 -5.67 -1.28
C LYS A 239 12.32 -6.21 -1.50
N TYR A 240 11.29 -5.36 -1.41
CA TYR A 240 9.90 -5.79 -1.49
C TYR A 240 9.38 -5.74 -2.92
N GLN A 241 8.64 -6.78 -3.29
CA GLN A 241 7.61 -6.66 -4.31
C GLN A 241 6.36 -6.03 -3.68
N ILE A 242 5.97 -4.86 -4.16
CA ILE A 242 4.80 -4.13 -3.66
C ILE A 242 3.61 -4.40 -4.59
N LEU A 243 2.53 -4.94 -4.05
CA LEU A 243 1.30 -5.24 -4.79
C LEU A 243 0.19 -4.27 -4.36
N GLN A 244 -0.35 -3.50 -5.29
CA GLN A 244 -1.47 -2.58 -5.03
C GLN A 244 -2.79 -3.36 -5.10
N LEU A 245 -3.51 -3.46 -3.98
CA LEU A 245 -4.76 -4.22 -3.87
C LEU A 245 -5.85 -3.72 -4.84
N ASP A 246 -5.95 -2.41 -4.99
CA ASP A 246 -6.92 -1.72 -5.84
C ASP A 246 -6.40 -1.49 -7.28
N GLY A 247 -5.22 -2.04 -7.62
CA GLY A 247 -4.70 -2.02 -8.98
C GLY A 247 -5.40 -3.03 -9.90
N PRO A 248 -5.52 -2.75 -11.20
CA PRO A 248 -6.27 -3.60 -12.15
C PRO A 248 -5.70 -5.02 -12.28
N ASN A 249 -4.40 -5.21 -11.99
CA ASN A 249 -3.69 -6.47 -12.17
C ASN A 249 -3.34 -7.15 -10.84
N PHE A 250 -3.98 -6.76 -9.72
CA PHE A 250 -3.64 -7.30 -8.40
C PHE A 250 -3.70 -8.83 -8.36
N THR A 251 -4.80 -9.40 -8.85
CA THR A 251 -5.02 -10.86 -8.90
C THR A 251 -3.95 -11.55 -9.73
N ASP A 252 -3.64 -11.05 -10.91
CA ASP A 252 -2.62 -11.64 -11.78
C ASP A 252 -1.23 -11.54 -11.15
N GLN A 253 -0.91 -10.42 -10.51
CA GLN A 253 0.38 -10.22 -9.84
C GLN A 253 0.56 -11.19 -8.66
N ILE A 254 -0.47 -11.37 -7.82
CA ILE A 254 -0.35 -12.28 -6.68
C ILE A 254 -0.31 -13.73 -7.15
N LEU A 255 -1.15 -14.14 -8.10
CA LEU A 255 -1.15 -15.52 -8.60
C LEU A 255 0.15 -15.84 -9.36
N GLY A 256 0.65 -14.92 -10.19
CA GLY A 256 1.93 -15.06 -10.88
C GLY A 256 3.11 -15.15 -9.91
N LEU A 257 3.10 -14.39 -8.81
CA LEU A 257 4.09 -14.53 -7.74
C LEU A 257 4.04 -15.92 -7.08
N LEU A 258 2.85 -16.48 -6.87
CA LEU A 258 2.71 -17.82 -6.31
C LEU A 258 3.22 -18.90 -7.28
N GLU A 259 2.91 -18.76 -8.56
CA GLU A 259 3.40 -19.64 -9.62
C GLU A 259 4.93 -19.61 -9.74
N GLU A 260 5.53 -18.41 -9.78
CA GLU A 260 6.99 -18.21 -9.78
C GLU A 260 7.67 -18.91 -8.60
N ARG A 261 6.94 -19.06 -7.49
CA ARG A 261 7.43 -19.67 -6.23
C ARG A 261 7.04 -21.13 -6.07
N GLY A 262 6.65 -21.77 -7.16
CA GLY A 262 6.41 -23.21 -7.22
C GLY A 262 5.20 -23.65 -6.40
N VAL A 263 4.20 -22.78 -6.22
CA VAL A 263 2.90 -23.23 -5.71
C VAL A 263 2.25 -24.08 -6.80
N GLU A 264 1.84 -25.30 -6.45
CA GLU A 264 1.18 -26.22 -7.38
C GLU A 264 -0.14 -25.65 -7.91
N SER A 265 -0.51 -26.05 -9.13
CA SER A 265 -1.68 -25.51 -9.83
C SER A 265 -2.99 -25.65 -9.06
N ASP A 266 -3.16 -26.72 -8.28
CA ASP A 266 -4.33 -26.94 -7.45
C ASP A 266 -4.37 -25.97 -6.25
N GLY A 267 -3.22 -25.65 -5.66
CA GLY A 267 -3.06 -24.63 -4.62
C GLY A 267 -3.31 -23.22 -5.15
N ILE A 268 -2.86 -22.91 -6.37
CA ILE A 268 -3.17 -21.64 -7.04
C ILE A 268 -4.68 -21.54 -7.30
N GLN A 269 -5.31 -22.60 -7.82
CA GLN A 269 -6.75 -22.63 -8.06
C GLN A 269 -7.55 -22.47 -6.76
N PHE A 270 -7.12 -23.13 -5.67
CA PHE A 270 -7.72 -22.97 -4.35
C PHE A 270 -7.70 -21.52 -3.87
N ILE A 271 -6.55 -20.85 -4.00
CA ILE A 271 -6.42 -19.43 -3.62
C ILE A 271 -7.28 -18.55 -4.53
N ASN A 272 -7.19 -18.75 -5.85
CA ASN A 272 -7.92 -17.95 -6.84
C ASN A 272 -9.44 -18.02 -6.65
N ALA A 273 -9.98 -19.22 -6.38
CA ALA A 273 -11.41 -19.41 -6.14
C ALA A 273 -11.91 -18.55 -4.95
N SER A 274 -11.08 -18.35 -3.95
CA SER A 274 -11.39 -17.54 -2.77
C SER A 274 -11.07 -16.05 -2.92
N LEU A 275 -10.25 -15.63 -3.89
CA LEU A 275 -9.95 -14.20 -4.12
C LEU A 275 -11.20 -13.40 -4.49
N HIS A 276 -12.18 -14.06 -5.11
CA HIS A 276 -13.47 -13.46 -5.46
C HIS A 276 -14.46 -13.41 -4.29
N TYR A 277 -14.12 -14.01 -3.14
CA TYR A 277 -15.01 -14.09 -1.99
C TYR A 277 -14.84 -12.92 -1.02
N ARG A 278 -15.96 -12.44 -0.44
CA ARG A 278 -15.95 -11.35 0.54
C ARG A 278 -15.72 -11.88 1.95
N THR A 279 -14.69 -11.38 2.63
CA THR A 279 -14.51 -11.65 4.07
C THR A 279 -15.60 -10.97 4.91
N PRO A 280 -15.91 -11.44 6.12
CA PRO A 280 -16.89 -10.81 7.02
C PRO A 280 -16.59 -9.34 7.37
N HIS A 281 -15.32 -8.92 7.29
CA HIS A 281 -14.86 -7.55 7.52
C HIS A 281 -14.81 -6.70 6.23
N SER A 282 -15.23 -7.26 5.10
CA SER A 282 -15.31 -6.52 3.84
C SER A 282 -16.41 -5.48 3.93
N THR A 283 -16.05 -4.25 3.60
CA THR A 283 -16.96 -3.10 3.47
C THR A 283 -17.21 -2.75 2.01
N GLN A 284 -16.65 -3.53 1.09
CA GLN A 284 -16.78 -3.32 -0.35
C GLN A 284 -18.27 -3.29 -0.72
N ASP A 285 -18.68 -2.22 -1.39
CA ASP A 285 -20.04 -1.93 -1.87
C ASP A 285 -21.11 -1.65 -0.81
N SER A 286 -20.72 -1.26 0.42
CA SER A 286 -21.70 -0.82 1.39
C SER A 286 -22.10 0.65 1.23
N VAL A 287 -23.38 0.95 1.46
CA VAL A 287 -23.89 2.34 1.46
C VAL A 287 -23.13 3.18 2.46
N GLU A 288 -22.85 2.66 3.65
CA GLU A 288 -22.11 3.40 4.68
C GLU A 288 -20.68 3.71 4.23
N ARG A 289 -20.03 2.79 3.50
CA ARG A 289 -18.71 3.02 2.93
C ARG A 289 -18.76 4.17 1.92
N ALA A 290 -19.68 4.09 0.97
CA ALA A 290 -19.83 5.11 -0.08
C ALA A 290 -20.11 6.49 0.54
N THR A 291 -20.99 6.57 1.55
CA THR A 291 -21.26 7.82 2.27
C THR A 291 -20.03 8.38 2.98
N VAL A 292 -19.23 7.54 3.65
CA VAL A 292 -17.99 8.00 4.31
C VAL A 292 -16.97 8.48 3.29
N GLU A 293 -16.81 7.75 2.18
CA GLU A 293 -15.90 8.13 1.09
C GLU A 293 -16.31 9.47 0.47
N GLU A 294 -17.58 9.61 0.11
CA GLU A 294 -18.14 10.86 -0.41
C GLU A 294 -17.93 12.02 0.57
N THR A 295 -18.17 11.79 1.87
CA THR A 295 -17.94 12.80 2.91
C THR A 295 -16.48 13.22 3.01
N VAL A 296 -15.54 12.27 2.90
CA VAL A 296 -14.11 12.56 2.93
C VAL A 296 -13.70 13.35 1.68
N LEU A 297 -14.10 12.90 0.49
CA LEU A 297 -13.66 13.48 -0.78
C LEU A 297 -14.26 14.87 -1.01
N ASN A 298 -15.49 15.11 -0.57
CA ASN A 298 -16.18 16.39 -0.77
C ASN A 298 -15.95 17.40 0.36
N SER A 299 -15.24 17.02 1.43
CA SER A 299 -14.88 17.93 2.53
C SER A 299 -13.41 18.36 2.40
N PRO A 300 -13.12 19.62 2.02
CA PRO A 300 -11.73 20.07 1.85
C PRO A 300 -10.90 19.96 3.13
N TYR A 301 -11.55 20.17 4.27
CA TYR A 301 -10.94 19.99 5.58
C TYR A 301 -10.53 18.52 5.84
N LEU A 302 -11.47 17.58 5.69
CA LEU A 302 -11.20 16.16 5.95
C LEU A 302 -10.19 15.62 4.94
N LEU A 303 -10.36 15.93 3.65
CA LEU A 303 -9.45 15.47 2.62
C LEU A 303 -8.03 15.99 2.85
N ARG A 304 -7.86 17.28 3.17
CA ARG A 304 -6.55 17.84 3.52
C ARG A 304 -5.93 17.11 4.70
N LYS A 305 -6.69 16.84 5.76
CA LYS A 305 -6.20 16.09 6.93
C LYS A 305 -5.80 14.66 6.58
N ILE A 306 -6.61 13.94 5.80
CA ILE A 306 -6.28 12.59 5.33
C ILE A 306 -5.02 12.61 4.46
N LEU A 307 -4.85 13.63 3.62
CA LEU A 307 -3.63 13.80 2.83
C LEU A 307 -2.43 14.08 3.75
N GLN A 308 -2.54 14.96 4.74
CA GLN A 308 -1.49 15.17 5.74
C GLN A 308 -1.12 13.87 6.49
N MET A 309 -2.11 13.01 6.77
CA MET A 309 -1.92 11.72 7.45
C MET A 309 -1.16 10.70 6.59
N TYR A 310 -1.39 10.67 5.28
CA TYR A 310 -0.94 9.58 4.42
C TYR A 310 -0.20 10.03 3.15
N TYR A 311 0.20 11.29 3.05
CA TYR A 311 0.82 11.88 1.85
C TYR A 311 1.93 11.01 1.28
N PHE A 312 2.83 10.54 2.14
CA PHE A 312 3.93 9.71 1.70
C PHE A 312 3.55 8.27 1.39
N ASP A 313 2.45 7.74 1.93
CA ASP A 313 1.93 6.45 1.47
C ASP A 313 1.47 6.55 0.02
N PHE A 314 0.85 7.68 -0.38
CA PHE A 314 0.51 7.91 -1.78
C PHE A 314 1.75 7.88 -2.67
N LEU A 315 2.77 8.66 -2.30
CA LEU A 315 3.99 8.78 -3.11
C LEU A 315 4.81 7.49 -3.16
N LEU A 316 5.07 6.87 -1.98
CA LEU A 316 5.92 5.68 -1.88
C LEU A 316 5.32 4.48 -2.60
N PHE A 317 4.00 4.37 -2.61
CA PHE A 317 3.30 3.24 -3.19
C PHE A 317 2.67 3.56 -4.54
N GLY A 318 2.97 4.70 -5.16
CA GLY A 318 2.55 5.01 -6.54
C GLY A 318 1.05 5.26 -6.70
N TYR A 319 0.36 5.73 -5.67
CA TYR A 319 -1.03 6.16 -5.77
C TYR A 319 -1.13 7.63 -6.14
N ARG A 320 -2.12 7.97 -6.98
CA ARG A 320 -2.44 9.37 -7.29
C ARG A 320 -3.03 10.06 -6.05
N LEU A 321 -2.52 11.24 -5.74
CA LEU A 321 -3.12 12.11 -4.73
C LEU A 321 -4.48 12.64 -5.25
N PRO A 322 -5.57 12.54 -4.47
CA PRO A 322 -6.85 13.16 -4.83
C PRO A 322 -6.72 14.68 -4.82
N ASP A 323 -7.42 15.35 -5.73
CA ASP A 323 -7.47 16.81 -5.79
C ASP A 323 -8.41 17.34 -4.69
N ILE A 324 -8.01 18.42 -3.99
CA ILE A 324 -8.85 19.02 -2.94
C ILE A 324 -9.84 20.00 -3.57
N PRO A 325 -11.17 19.85 -3.35
CA PRO A 325 -12.15 20.83 -3.78
C PRO A 325 -11.89 22.19 -3.10
N VAL A 326 -11.92 23.29 -3.85
CA VAL A 326 -11.90 24.65 -3.28
C VAL A 326 -13.34 25.09 -3.05
N VAL A 327 -13.63 25.58 -1.83
CA VAL A 327 -14.94 26.18 -1.47
C VAL A 327 -14.98 27.64 -1.87
#